data_AF-A0A1Z7Z006-F1
#
_entry.id   AF-A0A1Z7Z006-F1
#
_cell.length_a   1.000
_cell.length_b   1.000
_cell.length_c   1.000
_cell.angle_alpha   90.00
_cell.angle_beta   90.00
_cell.angle_gamma   90.00
#
_symmetry.space_group_name_H-M   'P 1'
#
loop_
_entity.id
_entity.type
_entity.pdbx_description
1 polymer ?
#
loop_
_entity_poly.entity_id
_entity_poly.type
_entity_poly.pdbx_seq_one_letter_code
_entity_poly.pdbx_strand_id
1 'polypeptide(L)'
;MSLFRKIFGLKSDSEEDNIKNDERGKYMPDLKLPIDEKFTINFKANGGKFLYCENLREISTSLKDILQENEWEDKQVLVFDERLSALFKDFGFKTTTQVSDSTFFLSTCEYLIADDGSLLISSNQIAEKKLKELPPNFVIYATTSQFVQSIGEGLRGIKGKNRNKIPTNITTIKHFKTLEDKDFLTYGSSSKNLYLLLLEDL
;
A
#
# COMPACT_ATOMS: atom_id res chain seq x y z
N MET A 1 -33.21 -20.34 -27.66
CA MET A 1 -32.90 -19.01 -28.23
C MET A 1 -31.77 -18.42 -27.42
N SER A 2 -30.63 -18.17 -28.09
CA SER A 2 -29.30 -18.00 -27.50
C SER A 2 -29.02 -16.57 -27.06
N LEU A 3 -28.46 -16.43 -25.85
CA LEU A 3 -27.99 -15.22 -25.19
C LEU A 3 -26.50 -14.99 -25.48
N PHE A 4 -26.13 -14.59 -26.69
CA PHE A 4 -24.77 -14.09 -26.97
C PHE A 4 -24.79 -13.07 -28.11
N ARG A 5 -24.98 -11.79 -27.76
CA ARG A 5 -24.58 -10.66 -28.61
C ARG A 5 -24.64 -9.34 -27.83
N LYS A 6 -23.59 -9.05 -27.06
CA LYS A 6 -23.24 -7.67 -26.66
C LYS A 6 -21.82 -7.56 -26.09
N ILE A 7 -20.90 -8.31 -26.69
CA ILE A 7 -19.47 -8.01 -26.66
C ILE A 7 -19.17 -7.45 -28.07
N PHE A 8 -18.45 -6.33 -28.15
CA PHE A 8 -18.22 -5.48 -29.33
C PHE A 8 -19.27 -4.38 -29.56
N GLY A 9 -19.09 -3.29 -28.81
CA GLY A 9 -19.62 -1.96 -29.12
C GLY A 9 -18.48 -0.95 -29.02
N LEU A 10 -17.94 -0.59 -30.19
CA LEU A 10 -17.42 0.73 -30.59
C LEU A 10 -16.59 1.54 -29.59
N LYS A 11 -15.33 1.81 -29.99
CA LYS A 11 -14.59 3.01 -29.60
C LYS A 11 -15.48 4.24 -29.72
N SER A 12 -15.82 4.85 -28.60
CA SER A 12 -15.97 6.30 -28.50
C SER A 12 -14.72 6.81 -27.79
N ASP A 13 -13.99 7.70 -28.46
CA ASP A 13 -12.95 8.53 -27.85
C ASP A 13 -13.56 9.16 -26.59
N SER A 14 -13.27 8.59 -25.43
CA SER A 14 -13.72 9.12 -24.15
C SER A 14 -12.73 10.20 -23.80
N GLU A 15 -13.13 11.43 -24.14
CA GLU A 15 -13.08 12.57 -23.24
C GLU A 15 -12.15 12.32 -22.06
N GLU A 16 -10.86 12.66 -22.26
CA GLU A 16 -10.02 13.09 -21.15
C GLU A 16 -10.86 14.04 -20.31
N ASP A 17 -11.08 13.69 -19.04
CA ASP A 17 -11.75 14.48 -18.01
C ASP A 17 -11.10 15.87 -17.86
N ASN A 18 -11.28 16.71 -18.86
CA ASN A 18 -11.22 18.15 -18.75
C ASN A 18 -12.57 18.53 -18.14
N ILE A 19 -12.65 18.43 -16.81
CA ILE A 19 -13.65 19.17 -16.05
C ILE A 19 -13.53 20.62 -16.52
N LYS A 20 -14.49 21.04 -17.35
CA LYS A 20 -14.55 22.39 -17.92
C LYS A 20 -14.54 23.39 -16.76
N ASN A 21 -13.39 24.04 -16.61
CA ASN A 21 -13.13 25.03 -15.58
C ASN A 21 -13.52 26.43 -16.11
N ASP A 22 -14.73 26.56 -16.66
CA ASP A 22 -15.19 27.78 -17.36
C ASP A 22 -15.38 29.00 -16.41
N GLU A 23 -15.12 28.85 -15.11
CA GLU A 23 -15.30 29.92 -14.11
C GLU A 23 -14.02 30.33 -13.35
N ARG A 24 -12.84 29.75 -13.63
CA ARG A 24 -11.63 30.04 -12.85
C ARG A 24 -10.71 31.04 -13.51
N GLY A 25 -10.51 32.19 -12.84
CA GLY A 25 -9.62 33.24 -13.29
C GLY A 25 -8.15 32.80 -13.29
N LYS A 26 -7.36 33.35 -14.22
CA LYS A 26 -5.91 33.08 -14.43
C LYS A 26 -5.03 33.19 -13.16
N TYR A 27 -5.51 33.85 -12.12
CA TYR A 27 -4.81 34.09 -10.85
C TYR A 27 -5.36 33.29 -9.68
N MET A 28 -6.38 32.45 -9.89
CA MET A 28 -6.86 31.56 -8.84
C MET A 28 -5.83 30.46 -8.60
N PRO A 29 -5.48 30.17 -7.33
CA PRO A 29 -4.64 29.03 -7.03
C PRO A 29 -5.32 27.73 -7.50
N ASP A 30 -4.50 26.79 -7.96
CA ASP A 30 -4.95 25.46 -8.32
C ASP A 30 -5.66 24.82 -7.12
N LEU A 31 -6.77 24.13 -7.37
CA LEU A 31 -7.41 23.34 -6.31
C LEU A 31 -6.44 22.19 -6.00
N LYS A 32 -5.79 22.25 -4.85
CA LYS A 32 -5.01 21.12 -4.36
C LYS A 32 -5.98 20.11 -3.77
N LEU A 33 -5.96 18.90 -4.31
CA LEU A 33 -6.69 17.79 -3.73
C LEU A 33 -6.22 17.56 -2.28
N PRO A 34 -7.14 17.15 -1.38
CA PRO A 34 -6.78 16.59 -0.09
C PRO A 34 -5.69 15.50 -0.22
N ILE A 35 -4.84 15.42 0.79
CA ILE A 35 -3.63 14.59 0.77
C ILE A 35 -3.93 13.08 0.64
N ASP A 36 -4.98 12.65 1.31
CA ASP A 36 -5.56 11.31 1.32
C ASP A 36 -6.20 10.96 -0.03
N GLU A 37 -6.93 11.89 -0.64
CA GLU A 37 -7.50 11.71 -1.98
C GLU A 37 -6.39 11.58 -3.03
N LYS A 38 -5.39 12.48 -2.97
CA LYS A 38 -4.23 12.45 -3.87
C LYS A 38 -3.47 11.14 -3.74
N PHE A 39 -3.21 10.69 -2.51
CA PHE A 39 -2.60 9.39 -2.26
C PHE A 39 -3.43 8.28 -2.90
N THR A 40 -4.73 8.26 -2.68
CA THR A 40 -5.64 7.21 -3.14
C THR A 40 -5.61 7.05 -4.65
N ILE A 41 -5.67 8.16 -5.39
CA ILE A 41 -5.59 8.17 -6.85
C ILE A 41 -4.28 7.52 -7.31
N ASN A 42 -3.15 7.98 -6.76
CA ASN A 42 -1.84 7.49 -7.16
C ASN A 42 -1.57 6.05 -6.71
N PHE A 43 -2.01 5.66 -5.52
CA PHE A 43 -1.84 4.32 -4.97
C PHE A 43 -2.64 3.28 -5.78
N LYS A 44 -3.86 3.63 -6.21
CA LYS A 44 -4.65 2.80 -7.13
C LYS A 44 -3.99 2.72 -8.52
N ALA A 45 -3.48 3.83 -9.05
CA ALA A 45 -2.76 3.84 -10.33
C ALA A 45 -1.51 2.93 -10.31
N ASN A 46 -0.89 2.80 -9.15
CA ASN A 46 0.23 1.88 -8.88
C ASN A 46 -0.19 0.40 -8.73
N GLY A 47 -1.49 0.09 -8.79
CA GLY A 47 -2.04 -1.26 -8.65
C GLY A 47 -2.28 -1.71 -7.21
N GLY A 48 -2.25 -0.78 -6.25
CA GLY A 48 -2.45 -1.08 -4.84
C GLY A 48 -3.92 -1.31 -4.50
N LYS A 49 -4.18 -2.20 -3.54
CA LYS A 49 -5.50 -2.42 -2.95
C LYS A 49 -5.49 -1.84 -1.55
N PHE A 50 -6.42 -0.95 -1.19
CA PHE A 50 -6.54 -0.49 0.18
C PHE A 50 -7.97 -0.66 0.70
N LEU A 51 -8.06 -0.90 1.99
CA LEU A 51 -9.29 -1.02 2.76
C LEU A 51 -9.24 0.07 3.83
N TYR A 52 -10.19 1.00 3.76
CA TYR A 52 -10.36 2.03 4.77
C TYR A 52 -11.17 1.46 5.93
N CYS A 53 -10.74 1.72 7.16
CA CYS A 53 -11.38 1.22 8.37
C CYS A 53 -11.51 2.34 9.39
N GLU A 54 -12.70 2.52 9.94
CA GLU A 54 -12.97 3.54 10.96
C GLU A 54 -12.48 3.11 12.36
N ASN A 55 -12.27 1.81 12.55
CA ASN A 55 -11.90 1.25 13.85
C ASN A 55 -11.19 -0.11 13.72
N LEU A 56 -10.60 -0.59 14.83
CA LEU A 56 -9.87 -1.85 14.88
C LEU A 56 -10.74 -3.10 14.61
N ARG A 57 -12.07 -3.02 14.78
CA ARG A 57 -12.95 -4.14 14.43
C ARG A 57 -13.05 -4.30 12.92
N GLU A 58 -13.13 -3.20 12.18
CA GLU A 58 -13.11 -3.22 10.72
C GLU A 58 -11.77 -3.63 10.14
N ILE A 59 -10.66 -3.18 10.75
CA ILE A 59 -9.33 -3.71 10.44
C ILE A 59 -9.33 -5.23 10.59
N SER A 60 -9.99 -5.70 11.65
CA SER A 60 -10.02 -7.13 11.93
C SER A 60 -10.84 -7.91 10.88
N THR A 61 -12.03 -7.43 10.55
CA THR A 61 -12.88 -8.01 9.50
C THR A 61 -12.16 -8.01 8.15
N SER A 62 -11.58 -6.87 7.77
CA SER A 62 -10.84 -6.69 6.52
C SER A 62 -9.67 -7.65 6.40
N LEU A 63 -8.90 -7.84 7.47
CA LEU A 63 -7.81 -8.81 7.49
C LEU A 63 -8.33 -10.24 7.31
N LYS A 64 -9.42 -10.60 8.00
CA LYS A 64 -10.04 -11.92 7.84
C LYS A 64 -10.48 -12.17 6.40
N ASP A 65 -11.11 -11.19 5.76
CA ASP A 65 -11.58 -11.29 4.39
C ASP A 65 -10.41 -11.48 3.41
N ILE A 66 -9.31 -10.74 3.58
CA ILE A 66 -8.08 -10.92 2.79
C ILE A 66 -7.56 -12.35 2.91
N LEU A 67 -7.51 -12.89 4.14
CA LEU A 67 -6.98 -14.22 4.37
C LEU A 67 -7.86 -15.30 3.79
N GLN A 68 -9.18 -15.16 3.89
CA GLN A 68 -10.13 -16.09 3.32
C GLN A 68 -10.09 -16.05 1.78
N GLU A 69 -10.08 -14.86 1.17
CA GLU A 69 -10.04 -14.68 -0.30
C GLU A 69 -8.78 -15.30 -0.92
N ASN A 70 -7.65 -15.26 -0.20
CA ASN A 70 -6.37 -15.77 -0.68
C ASN A 70 -6.00 -17.18 -0.15
N GLU A 71 -6.87 -17.83 0.62
CA GLU A 71 -6.61 -19.14 1.26
C GLU A 71 -5.36 -19.13 2.18
N TRP A 72 -5.20 -18.04 2.95
CA TRP A 72 -4.05 -17.81 3.85
C TRP A 72 -4.31 -18.12 5.32
N GLU A 73 -5.51 -18.55 5.70
CA GLU A 73 -5.92 -18.77 7.10
C GLU A 73 -4.98 -19.71 7.87
N ASP A 74 -4.50 -20.79 7.23
CA ASP A 74 -3.59 -21.78 7.84
C ASP A 74 -2.11 -21.57 7.49
N LYS A 75 -1.78 -20.46 6.80
CA LYS A 75 -0.43 -20.19 6.30
C LYS A 75 0.42 -19.46 7.34
N GLN A 76 1.75 -19.54 7.20
CA GLN A 76 2.65 -18.77 8.05
C GLN A 76 2.77 -17.33 7.56
N VAL A 77 2.69 -16.40 8.51
CA VAL A 77 2.86 -14.96 8.28
C VAL A 77 4.23 -14.51 8.77
N LEU A 78 4.97 -13.79 7.93
CA LEU A 78 6.21 -13.13 8.36
C LEU A 78 5.85 -11.85 9.12
N VAL A 79 6.30 -11.75 10.38
CA VAL A 79 6.15 -10.54 11.20
C VAL A 79 7.44 -10.30 11.97
N PHE A 80 7.96 -9.08 11.90
CA PHE A 80 9.12 -8.66 12.70
C PHE A 80 8.75 -7.77 13.90
N ASP A 81 7.63 -7.05 13.83
CA ASP A 81 7.17 -6.16 14.91
C ASP A 81 6.29 -6.92 15.91
N GLU A 82 6.80 -7.15 17.11
CA GLU A 82 6.08 -7.83 18.18
C GLU A 82 4.78 -7.11 18.59
N ARG A 83 4.71 -5.78 18.45
CA ARG A 83 3.49 -5.01 18.75
C ARG A 83 2.39 -5.32 17.74
N LEU A 84 2.78 -5.54 16.49
CA LEU A 84 1.86 -5.93 15.43
C LEU A 84 1.38 -7.37 15.64
N SER A 85 2.29 -8.29 16.02
CA SER A 85 1.90 -9.63 16.43
C SER A 85 0.91 -9.62 17.61
N ALA A 86 1.11 -8.73 18.59
CA ALA A 86 0.20 -8.57 19.71
C ALA A 86 -1.17 -8.01 19.31
N LEU A 87 -1.21 -7.02 18.40
CA LEU A 87 -2.45 -6.42 17.88
C LEU A 87 -3.32 -7.46 17.17
N PHE A 88 -2.69 -8.40 16.47
CA PHE A 88 -3.38 -9.41 15.65
C PHE A 88 -3.36 -10.82 16.25
N LYS A 89 -3.05 -10.98 17.54
CA LYS A 89 -2.95 -12.28 18.21
C LYS A 89 -4.24 -13.11 18.12
N ASP A 90 -5.39 -12.44 18.15
CA ASP A 90 -6.71 -13.08 18.28
C ASP A 90 -7.13 -13.81 17.00
N PHE A 91 -6.40 -13.60 15.90
CA PHE A 91 -6.65 -14.31 14.66
C PHE A 91 -6.04 -15.71 14.58
N GLY A 92 -5.10 -16.04 15.47
CA GLY A 92 -4.51 -17.37 15.51
C GLY A 92 -3.59 -17.74 14.34
N PHE A 93 -3.10 -16.78 13.54
CA PHE A 93 -2.12 -17.11 12.50
C PHE A 93 -0.81 -17.61 13.10
N LYS A 94 -0.15 -18.52 12.38
CA LYS A 94 1.21 -18.96 12.71
C LYS A 94 2.21 -17.89 12.29
N THR A 95 2.75 -17.14 13.24
CA THR A 95 3.78 -16.13 12.98
C THR A 95 5.15 -16.80 12.83
N THR A 96 5.99 -16.24 11.96
CA THR A 96 7.39 -16.63 11.79
C THR A 96 8.25 -15.40 11.56
N THR A 97 9.53 -15.51 11.88
CA THR A 97 10.57 -14.53 11.51
C THR A 97 11.44 -15.05 10.35
N GLN A 98 11.19 -16.28 9.91
CA GLN A 98 11.90 -16.91 8.80
C GLN A 98 11.16 -16.63 7.48
N VAL A 99 11.86 -15.98 6.57
CA VAL A 99 11.34 -15.61 5.25
C VAL A 99 10.93 -16.83 4.42
N SER A 100 11.74 -17.89 4.43
CA SER A 100 11.55 -19.10 3.62
C SER A 100 10.22 -19.81 3.87
N ASP A 101 9.67 -19.66 5.08
CA ASP A 101 8.54 -20.44 5.56
C ASP A 101 7.23 -19.65 5.42
N SER A 102 7.31 -18.39 5.03
CA SER A 102 6.20 -17.42 5.06
C SER A 102 5.51 -17.23 3.72
N THR A 103 4.17 -17.12 3.74
CA THR A 103 3.34 -16.92 2.55
C THR A 103 3.11 -15.45 2.23
N PHE A 104 2.98 -14.62 3.27
CA PHE A 104 2.82 -13.19 3.17
C PHE A 104 3.54 -12.48 4.31
N PHE A 105 3.80 -11.19 4.12
CA PHE A 105 4.46 -10.33 5.08
C PHE A 105 3.45 -9.34 5.66
N LEU A 106 3.31 -9.34 6.98
CA LEU A 106 2.49 -8.39 7.71
C LEU A 106 3.40 -7.39 8.42
N SER A 107 3.23 -6.11 8.10
CA SER A 107 4.06 -5.04 8.65
C SER A 107 3.33 -3.71 8.69
N THR A 108 4.05 -2.67 9.09
CA THR A 108 3.62 -1.27 9.02
C THR A 108 4.44 -0.52 7.96
N CYS A 109 4.17 0.77 7.79
CA CYS A 109 5.05 1.67 7.04
C CYS A 109 5.47 2.86 7.91
N GLU A 110 6.47 3.62 7.47
CA GLU A 110 6.81 4.90 8.08
C GLU A 110 5.76 5.96 7.69
N TYR A 111 5.51 6.07 6.38
CA TYR A 111 4.64 7.10 5.79
C TYR A 111 3.99 6.65 4.49
N LEU A 112 2.84 7.26 4.18
CA LEU A 112 2.09 7.14 2.93
C LEU A 112 2.34 8.40 2.08
N ILE A 113 2.92 8.26 0.89
CA ILE A 113 3.38 9.39 0.07
C ILE A 113 2.31 9.80 -0.93
N ALA A 114 1.68 10.95 -0.72
CA ALA A 114 0.56 11.40 -1.55
C ALA A 114 0.96 11.73 -2.99
N ASP A 115 2.13 12.34 -3.21
CA ASP A 115 2.59 12.78 -4.52
C ASP A 115 2.68 11.66 -5.56
N ASP A 116 2.98 10.43 -5.12
CA ASP A 116 3.25 9.33 -6.04
C ASP A 116 2.65 7.98 -5.63
N GLY A 117 1.86 7.94 -4.55
CA GLY A 117 1.12 6.76 -4.12
C GLY A 117 2.02 5.63 -3.64
N SER A 118 3.21 5.94 -3.15
CA SER A 118 4.16 4.96 -2.61
C SER A 118 4.09 4.87 -1.08
N LEU A 119 4.56 3.75 -0.55
CA LEU A 119 4.77 3.55 0.88
C LEU A 119 6.25 3.75 1.19
N LEU A 120 6.56 4.61 2.16
CA LEU A 120 7.91 4.75 2.69
C LEU A 120 8.12 3.72 3.80
N ILE A 121 9.16 2.90 3.67
CA ILE A 121 9.49 1.83 4.62
C ILE A 121 10.97 1.92 5.00
N SER A 122 11.30 1.51 6.23
CA SER A 122 12.67 1.53 6.72
C SER A 122 13.12 0.16 7.24
N SER A 123 14.40 0.05 7.60
CA SER A 123 14.94 -1.17 8.19
C SER A 123 14.28 -1.57 9.51
N ASN A 124 13.57 -0.64 10.18
CA ASN A 124 12.75 -0.95 11.34
C ASN A 124 11.59 -1.90 11.01
N GLN A 125 10.97 -1.76 9.83
CA GLN A 125 9.86 -2.62 9.41
C GLN A 125 10.35 -3.91 8.73
N ILE A 126 11.45 -3.86 7.96
CA ILE A 126 11.91 -4.99 7.14
C ILE A 126 13.11 -5.75 7.72
N ALA A 127 13.56 -5.42 8.93
CA ALA A 127 14.67 -6.06 9.64
C ALA A 127 15.94 -6.20 8.78
N GLU A 128 16.37 -5.09 8.16
CA GLU A 128 17.54 -5.00 7.26
C GLU A 128 17.47 -5.83 5.96
N LYS A 129 16.38 -6.55 5.71
CA LYS A 129 16.23 -7.37 4.51
C LYS A 129 15.97 -6.52 3.28
N LYS A 130 16.38 -7.00 2.11
CA LYS A 130 16.00 -6.36 0.83
C LYS A 130 14.56 -6.70 0.50
N LEU A 131 13.82 -5.77 -0.13
CA LEU A 131 12.43 -6.02 -0.55
C LEU A 131 12.26 -7.27 -1.43
N LYS A 132 13.28 -7.61 -2.23
CA LYS A 132 13.29 -8.83 -3.06
C LYS A 132 13.42 -10.13 -2.28
N GLU A 133 13.93 -10.07 -1.05
CA GLU A 133 14.06 -11.23 -0.17
C GLU A 133 12.74 -11.50 0.55
N LEU A 134 11.91 -10.48 0.78
CA LEU A 134 10.62 -10.63 1.44
C LEU A 134 9.58 -11.34 0.54
N PRO A 135 8.55 -11.98 1.15
CA PRO A 135 7.45 -12.62 0.44
C PRO A 135 6.81 -11.75 -0.64
N PRO A 136 6.25 -12.31 -1.72
CA PRO A 136 5.65 -11.51 -2.78
C PRO A 136 4.38 -10.74 -2.34
N ASN A 137 3.69 -11.24 -1.31
CA ASN A 137 2.43 -10.69 -0.81
C ASN A 137 2.65 -9.91 0.49
N PHE A 138 2.15 -8.68 0.53
CA PHE A 138 2.28 -7.75 1.64
C PHE A 138 0.89 -7.36 2.14
N VAL A 139 0.73 -7.37 3.46
CA VAL A 139 -0.37 -6.73 4.17
C VAL A 139 0.26 -5.65 5.04
N ILE A 140 -0.02 -4.38 4.73
CA ILE A 140 0.50 -3.25 5.47
C ILE A 140 -0.62 -2.61 6.27
N TYR A 141 -0.40 -2.48 7.58
CA TYR A 141 -1.23 -1.68 8.46
C TYR A 141 -0.67 -0.26 8.56
N ALA A 142 -1.52 0.75 8.34
CA ALA A 142 -1.18 2.16 8.46
C ALA A 142 -2.34 2.97 9.03
N THR A 143 -2.06 4.19 9.46
CA THR A 143 -3.09 5.16 9.90
C THR A 143 -3.11 6.41 9.03
N THR A 144 -4.22 7.16 9.07
CA THR A 144 -4.38 8.41 8.30
C THR A 144 -3.38 9.48 8.74
N SER A 145 -2.94 9.48 10.00
CA SER A 145 -1.85 10.34 10.49
C SER A 145 -0.48 10.09 9.86
N GLN A 146 -0.34 9.04 9.04
CA GLN A 146 0.91 8.72 8.33
C GLN A 146 0.98 9.32 6.92
N PHE A 147 -0.03 10.06 6.46
CA PHE A 147 0.05 10.77 5.18
C PHE A 147 1.09 11.90 5.23
N VAL A 148 1.92 11.97 4.18
CA VAL A 148 2.83 13.11 3.91
C VAL A 148 2.81 13.44 2.43
N GLN A 149 3.10 14.69 2.09
CA GLN A 149 2.95 15.14 0.72
C GLN A 149 3.96 14.43 -0.19
N SER A 150 5.23 14.39 0.24
CA SER A 150 6.36 13.96 -0.57
C SER A 150 7.31 13.03 0.19
N ILE A 151 8.15 12.31 -0.56
CA ILE A 151 9.25 11.49 0.00
C ILE A 151 10.16 12.36 0.88
N GLY A 152 10.44 13.60 0.47
CA GLY A 152 11.28 14.53 1.24
C GLY A 152 10.71 14.85 2.62
N GLU A 153 9.39 15.02 2.72
CA GLU A 153 8.70 15.17 4.01
C GLU A 153 8.75 13.89 4.85
N GLY A 154 8.52 12.73 4.23
CA GLY A 154 8.65 11.44 4.90
C GLY A 154 10.05 11.22 5.49
N LEU A 155 11.11 11.53 4.72
CA LEU A 155 12.49 11.45 5.19
C LEU A 155 12.78 12.41 6.35
N ARG A 156 12.24 13.64 6.30
CA ARG A 156 12.32 14.59 7.42
C ARG A 156 11.60 14.05 8.65
N GLY A 157 10.43 13.42 8.45
CA GLY A 157 9.66 12.75 9.50
C GLY A 157 10.44 11.62 10.17
N ILE A 158 11.06 10.73 9.38
CA ILE A 158 11.92 9.65 9.90
C ILE A 158 13.07 10.22 10.71
N LYS A 159 13.77 11.23 10.20
CA LYS A 159 14.88 11.90 10.92
C LYS A 159 14.40 12.55 12.22
N GLY A 160 13.21 13.14 12.22
CA GLY A 160 12.60 13.76 13.39
C GLY A 160 12.22 12.77 14.50
N LYS A 161 11.65 11.61 14.11
CA LYS A 161 11.28 10.51 15.02
C LYS A 161 12.52 9.79 15.58
N ASN A 162 13.58 9.67 14.78
CA ASN A 162 14.76 8.86 15.08
C ASN A 162 16.01 9.71 15.37
N ARG A 163 15.91 10.65 16.32
CA ARG A 163 17.02 11.59 16.62
C ARG A 163 18.33 10.91 17.03
N ASN A 164 18.24 9.76 17.67
CA ASN A 164 19.40 9.04 18.20
C ASN A 164 20.01 8.07 17.18
N LYS A 165 19.19 7.39 16.37
CA LYS A 165 19.63 6.36 15.43
C LYS A 165 18.68 6.28 14.24
N ILE A 166 19.11 6.83 13.10
CA ILE A 166 18.37 6.75 11.84
C ILE A 166 18.39 5.29 11.34
N PRO A 167 17.29 4.78 10.78
CA PRO A 167 17.29 3.49 10.10
C PRO A 167 18.37 3.43 9.02
N THR A 168 19.06 2.30 8.94
CA THR A 168 20.17 2.03 8.01
C THR A 168 19.71 1.92 6.55
N ASN A 169 18.47 1.52 6.33
CA ASN A 169 17.84 1.45 5.02
C ASN A 169 16.49 2.16 5.06
N ILE A 170 16.24 3.00 4.05
CA ILE A 170 14.96 3.66 3.82
C ILE A 170 14.68 3.53 2.32
N THR A 171 13.53 2.98 1.96
CA THR A 171 13.13 2.76 0.56
C THR A 171 11.64 2.99 0.40
N THR A 172 11.20 3.15 -0.84
CA THR A 172 9.77 3.19 -1.18
C THR A 172 9.31 1.87 -1.78
N ILE A 173 8.05 1.54 -1.58
CA ILE A 173 7.32 0.50 -2.31
C ILE A 173 6.28 1.22 -3.15
N LYS A 174 6.38 1.11 -4.48
CA LYS A 174 5.53 1.86 -5.42
C LYS A 174 4.75 0.98 -6.38
N HIS A 175 5.31 -0.10 -6.88
CA HIS A 175 4.64 -0.92 -7.89
C HIS A 175 3.98 -2.12 -7.22
N PHE A 176 2.64 -2.13 -7.20
CA PHE A 176 1.88 -3.15 -6.47
C PHE A 176 1.23 -4.21 -7.38
N LYS A 177 1.29 -4.00 -8.69
CA LYS A 177 0.81 -4.98 -9.67
C LYS A 177 1.85 -6.09 -9.87
N THR A 178 1.46 -7.33 -9.65
CA THR A 178 2.20 -8.50 -10.14
C THR A 178 2.19 -8.47 -11.65
N LEU A 179 3.37 -8.27 -12.26
CA LEU A 179 3.54 -8.35 -13.70
C LEU A 179 3.59 -9.84 -14.06
N GLU A 180 2.62 -10.30 -14.85
CA GLU A 180 2.58 -11.66 -15.39
C GLU A 180 3.74 -11.90 -16.37
N ASP A 181 4.20 -10.86 -17.06
CA ASP A 181 5.33 -10.89 -17.98
C ASP A 181 6.54 -10.13 -17.42
N LYS A 182 7.62 -10.88 -17.17
CA LYS A 182 8.94 -10.33 -16.80
C LYS A 182 9.61 -9.79 -18.05
N ASP A 183 9.18 -8.61 -18.50
CA ASP A 183 9.87 -7.88 -19.56
C ASP A 183 11.27 -7.47 -19.09
N PHE A 184 12.28 -7.45 -19.98
CA PHE A 184 13.67 -7.12 -19.63
C PHE A 184 13.81 -5.76 -18.90
N LEU A 185 12.90 -4.82 -19.19
CA LEU A 185 12.83 -3.49 -18.56
C LEU A 185 12.37 -3.51 -17.10
N THR A 186 11.83 -4.64 -16.62
CA THR A 186 11.34 -4.82 -15.25
C THR A 186 12.40 -5.44 -14.33
N TYR A 187 13.57 -5.78 -14.88
CA TYR A 187 14.70 -6.37 -14.15
C TYR A 187 15.23 -5.38 -13.10
N GLY A 188 14.77 -5.54 -11.86
CA GLY A 188 15.11 -4.66 -10.73
C GLY A 188 13.89 -4.08 -10.00
N SER A 189 12.70 -4.13 -10.61
CA SER A 189 11.45 -3.76 -9.94
C SER A 189 11.05 -4.85 -8.95
N SER A 190 11.02 -4.52 -7.65
CA SER A 190 10.53 -5.42 -6.62
C SER A 190 9.01 -5.24 -6.45
N SER A 191 8.23 -5.54 -7.49
CA SER A 191 6.78 -5.48 -7.37
C SER A 191 6.28 -6.41 -6.26
N LYS A 192 5.27 -5.95 -5.53
CA LYS A 192 4.69 -6.67 -4.39
C LYS A 192 3.17 -6.56 -4.46
N ASN A 193 2.48 -7.69 -4.39
CA ASN A 193 1.03 -7.65 -4.24
C ASN A 193 0.72 -7.08 -2.85
N LEU A 194 0.16 -5.87 -2.78
CA LEU A 194 0.04 -5.13 -1.53
C LEU A 194 -1.41 -4.79 -1.20
N TYR A 195 -1.82 -5.25 -0.02
CA TYR A 195 -3.02 -4.81 0.67
C TYR A 195 -2.65 -3.78 1.74
N LEU A 196 -3.29 -2.61 1.70
CA LEU A 196 -3.14 -1.56 2.70
C LEU A 196 -4.41 -1.52 3.58
N LEU A 197 -4.26 -1.86 4.85
CA LEU A 197 -5.29 -1.68 5.89
C LEU A 197 -5.08 -0.29 6.50
N LEU A 198 -5.93 0.67 6.16
CA LEU A 198 -5.82 2.07 6.58
C LEU A 198 -6.83 2.37 7.70
N LEU A 199 -6.33 2.60 8.91
CA LEU A 199 -7.14 2.99 10.05
C LEU A 199 -7.27 4.51 10.15
N GLU A 200 -8.50 5.00 10.36
CA GLU A 200 -8.75 6.38 10.73
C GLU A 200 -8.34 6.64 12.20
N ASP A 201 -7.40 7.57 12.42
CA ASP A 201 -6.96 8.01 13.75
C ASP A 201 -7.10 9.54 13.90
N LEU A 202 -8.35 10.01 13.92
CA LEU A 202 -8.73 11.41 14.22
C LEU A 202 -9.42 11.53 15.59
#